data_AF-A0A7R8ZQ82-F1
#
_entry.id   AF-A0A7R8ZQ82-F1
#
_cell.length_a   1.000
_cell.length_b   1.000
_cell.length_c   1.000
_cell.angle_alpha   90.00
_cell.angle_beta   90.00
_cell.angle_gamma   90.00
#
_symmetry.space_group_name_H-M   'P 1'
#
loop_
_entity.id
_entity.type
_entity.pdbx_description
1 polymer ?
#
loop_
_entity_poly.entity_id
_entity_poly.type
_entity_poly.pdbx_seq_one_letter_code
_entity_poly.pdbx_strand_id
1 'polypeptide(L)'
;MFTALASHRGCSICRPAYEEFQIVANSYRYSQAFSDKMFFAMVDFDEAMEVFQSLDMNSAPTFIHVPPKGKLKRADTLDIQRMGISAEVIAKWIHERTDINIRVFRPPNYSGTIAVLALAIFAGAVVYLRRNSLDFLKNKTMWAIFCLCFVFAMISGQMWNHIRGPPFLHKSQNGVGYIHGSSQGQFIFETYLVIIMYGCISLGIILLVEAGDGLEAVEGGVGKRKIMAIVGISLVAFFFSLLLSVSSAREQQRVCFFAFSDSNSSPTTMVLFTERRSKGPSFDRMFASMSQDYDERTVKYLRHVYSAVAMALVSYAVGAYVALAGLFMAGSMIGSLFGLIGMMYIFFSSPEKQGRKLGVLLATAFFMGHATWPILMYSMLVDPGLVLTAALSTAVVFVSFSISAIMARRGSYLFLGYTLLQISFLSLTAIMTQAFFGFPGKWVFSIYPYLMLAVACGFVLYDTQVIVERFQLGAVPDPVKDACLLFMDAVEIFRHLLVILTENKRQENRRRD
;
A
#
# COMPACT_ATOMS: atom_id res chain seq x y z
N MET A 1 31.12 11.30 23.43
CA MET A 1 31.13 10.53 22.17
C MET A 1 32.56 10.37 21.72
N PHE A 2 32.96 9.15 21.38
CA PHE A 2 34.24 8.84 20.75
C PHE A 2 34.00 8.58 19.27
N THR A 3 34.74 9.26 18.39
CA THR A 3 34.52 9.23 16.94
C THR A 3 35.84 9.29 16.17
N ALA A 4 35.78 9.02 14.87
CA ALA A 4 36.88 9.23 13.93
C ALA A 4 36.31 9.88 12.67
N LEU A 5 36.33 11.22 12.60
CA LEU A 5 35.67 11.99 11.52
C LEU A 5 36.57 12.21 10.30
N ALA A 6 37.88 12.00 10.43
CA ALA A 6 38.80 12.25 9.33
C ALA A 6 38.55 11.32 8.13
N SER A 7 38.55 11.90 6.93
CA SER A 7 38.21 11.21 5.68
C SER A 7 39.16 10.04 5.36
N HIS A 8 40.41 10.09 5.84
CA HIS A 8 41.40 9.04 5.63
C HIS A 8 41.13 7.76 6.45
N ARG A 9 40.27 7.81 7.48
CA ARG A 9 39.89 6.65 8.30
C ARG A 9 38.73 5.84 7.72
N GLY A 10 38.00 6.37 6.74
CA GLY A 10 36.94 5.64 6.03
C GLY A 10 35.73 5.21 6.87
N CYS A 11 35.50 5.80 8.04
CA CYS A 11 34.38 5.43 8.91
C CYS A 11 33.05 5.99 8.38
N SER A 12 32.24 5.14 7.73
CA SER A 12 30.94 5.52 7.17
C SER A 12 29.87 5.83 8.23
N ILE A 13 29.98 5.23 9.43
CA ILE A 13 28.99 5.34 10.52
C ILE A 13 29.30 6.53 11.45
N CYS A 14 30.56 6.95 11.55
CA CYS A 14 30.99 7.99 12.48
C CYS A 14 30.34 9.35 12.20
N ARG A 15 30.19 9.70 10.93
CA ARG A 15 29.61 11.00 10.54
C ARG A 15 28.09 11.08 10.82
N PRO A 16 27.25 10.10 10.42
CA PRO A 16 25.86 10.06 10.86
C PRO A 16 25.67 10.03 12.38
N ALA A 17 26.50 9.27 13.09
CA ALA A 17 26.43 9.20 14.56
C ALA A 17 26.78 10.54 15.22
N TYR A 18 27.73 11.28 14.65
CA TYR A 18 28.10 12.61 15.12
C TYR A 18 26.96 13.63 14.92
N GLU A 19 26.30 13.59 13.77
CA GLU A 19 25.16 14.46 13.48
C GLU A 19 24.00 14.22 14.46
N GLU A 20 23.63 12.96 14.71
CA GLU A 20 22.58 12.63 15.68
C GLU A 20 22.99 12.99 17.12
N PHE A 21 24.26 12.82 17.50
CA PHE A 21 24.78 13.28 18.80
C PHE A 21 24.67 14.79 18.98
N GLN A 22 25.02 15.57 17.95
CA GLN A 22 24.89 17.02 17.97
C GLN A 22 23.43 17.45 18.10
N ILE A 23 22.48 16.76 17.46
CA ILE A 23 21.05 17.06 17.59
C ILE A 23 20.60 16.89 19.05
N VAL A 24 21.01 15.82 19.73
CA VAL A 24 20.68 15.61 21.15
C VAL A 24 21.32 16.68 22.03
N ALA A 25 22.61 16.97 21.83
CA ALA A 25 23.34 17.96 22.62
C ALA A 25 22.73 19.37 22.47
N ASN A 26 22.39 19.77 21.25
CA ASN A 26 21.72 21.05 20.97
C ASN A 26 20.30 21.07 21.54
N SER A 27 19.56 19.97 21.42
CA SER A 27 18.21 19.85 21.99
C SER A 27 18.23 20.01 23.51
N TYR A 28 19.22 19.45 24.19
CA TYR A 28 19.40 19.65 25.64
C TYR A 28 19.76 21.09 25.98
N ARG A 29 20.71 21.70 25.24
CA ARG A 29 21.16 23.09 25.46
C ARG A 29 20.02 24.11 25.35
N TYR A 30 19.07 23.89 24.45
CA TYR A 30 17.91 24.78 24.25
C TYR A 30 16.64 24.31 24.97
N SER A 31 16.70 23.25 25.78
CA SER A 31 15.56 22.72 26.52
C SER A 31 15.31 23.51 27.81
N GLN A 32 14.04 23.58 28.24
CA GLN A 32 13.68 24.09 29.56
C GLN A 32 14.16 23.18 30.71
N ALA A 33 14.55 21.93 30.40
CA ALA A 33 15.13 20.98 31.36
C ALA A 33 16.67 21.10 31.45
N PHE A 34 17.26 22.16 30.89
CA PHE A 34 18.70 22.39 30.94
C PHE A 34 19.19 22.54 32.38
N SER A 35 20.26 21.82 32.71
CA SER A 35 20.92 21.84 34.01
C SER A 35 22.44 21.68 33.85
N ASP A 36 23.21 22.38 34.68
CA ASP A 36 24.69 22.30 34.72
C ASP A 36 25.22 20.98 35.31
N LYS A 37 24.37 19.96 35.41
CA LYS A 37 24.71 18.62 35.93
C LYS A 37 25.17 17.64 34.85
N MET A 38 24.88 17.93 33.58
CA MET A 38 25.18 17.05 32.45
C MET A 38 25.95 17.81 31.39
N PHE A 39 27.04 17.21 30.91
CA PHE A 39 27.89 17.77 29.86
C PHE A 39 28.02 16.79 28.70
N PHE A 40 27.98 17.33 27.48
CA PHE A 40 28.23 16.58 26.26
C PHE A 40 29.67 16.86 25.81
N ALA A 41 30.48 15.81 25.71
CA ALA A 41 31.85 15.89 25.21
C ALA A 41 32.00 15.02 23.96
N MET A 42 32.81 15.48 23.01
CA MET A 42 33.20 14.75 21.81
C MET A 42 34.72 14.67 21.76
N VAL A 43 35.24 13.50 21.42
CA VAL A 43 36.67 13.23 21.29
C VAL A 43 36.90 12.53 19.96
N ASP A 44 37.71 13.15 19.09
CA ASP A 44 38.16 12.53 17.85
C ASP A 44 39.44 11.71 18.09
N PHE A 45 39.55 10.57 17.42
CA PHE A 45 40.71 9.68 17.47
C PHE A 45 42.00 10.39 17.06
N ASP A 46 41.97 11.22 16.01
CA ASP A 46 43.18 11.87 15.52
C ASP A 46 43.66 13.02 16.44
N GLU A 47 42.76 13.59 17.25
CA GLU A 47 43.11 14.64 18.22
C GLU A 47 43.60 14.06 19.56
N ALA A 48 43.07 12.91 19.99
CA ALA A 48 43.33 12.37 21.33
C ALA A 48 43.44 10.84 21.36
N MET A 49 44.36 10.28 20.57
CA MET A 49 44.61 8.83 20.47
C MET A 49 44.90 8.17 21.84
N GLU A 50 45.58 8.87 22.76
CA GLU A 50 45.92 8.37 24.09
C GLU A 50 44.67 8.03 24.92
N VAL A 51 43.58 8.78 24.76
CA VAL A 51 42.33 8.54 25.49
C VAL A 51 41.68 7.24 25.03
N PHE A 52 41.76 6.92 23.73
CA PHE A 52 41.25 5.65 23.19
C PHE A 52 42.04 4.45 23.72
N GLN A 53 43.36 4.59 23.84
CA GLN A 53 44.22 3.54 24.43
C GLN A 53 43.94 3.35 25.92
N SER A 54 43.76 4.44 26.68
CA SER A 54 43.48 4.37 28.12
C SER A 54 42.14 3.70 28.47
N LEU A 55 41.18 3.75 27.53
CA LEU A 55 39.84 3.19 27.66
C LEU A 55 39.69 1.83 26.94
N ASP A 56 40.78 1.29 26.36
CA ASP A 56 40.81 0.03 25.62
C ASP A 56 39.74 -0.06 24.52
N MET A 57 39.59 1.03 23.75
CA MET A 57 38.58 1.13 22.69
C MET A 57 39.17 0.83 21.32
N ASN A 58 38.72 -0.27 20.71
CA ASN A 58 39.15 -0.71 19.38
C ASN A 58 38.17 -0.34 18.25
N SER A 59 37.04 0.30 18.56
CA SER A 59 35.99 0.64 17.60
C SER A 59 35.43 2.04 17.82
N ALA A 60 35.18 2.74 16.70
CA ALA A 60 34.46 4.01 16.65
C ALA A 60 33.26 3.88 15.69
N PRO A 61 32.13 4.59 15.93
CA PRO A 61 31.86 5.49 17.06
C PRO A 61 31.41 4.73 18.33
N THR A 62 31.70 5.29 19.51
CA THR A 62 31.26 4.71 20.80
C THR A 62 30.70 5.82 21.70
N PHE A 63 29.52 5.58 22.31
CA PHE A 63 28.94 6.48 23.31
C PHE A 63 29.12 5.90 24.71
N ILE A 64 29.70 6.71 25.59
CA ILE A 64 29.98 6.34 26.98
C ILE A 64 29.39 7.43 27.88
N HIS A 65 28.70 7.00 28.93
CA HIS A 65 28.27 7.84 30.03
C HIS A 65 29.27 7.71 31.18
N VAL A 66 29.84 8.83 31.61
CA VAL A 66 30.79 8.85 32.74
C VAL A 66 30.03 9.30 33.99
N PRO A 67 29.78 8.40 34.97
CA PRO A 67 29.06 8.77 36.18
C PRO A 67 29.91 9.70 37.07
N PRO A 68 29.29 10.59 37.87
CA PRO A 68 30.01 11.52 38.74
C PRO A 68 30.81 10.83 39.85
N LYS A 69 30.43 9.59 40.22
CA LYS A 69 31.13 8.75 41.21
C LYS A 69 31.09 7.30 40.74
N GLY A 70 32.26 6.65 40.67
CA GLY A 70 32.39 5.22 40.38
C GLY A 70 33.26 4.91 39.17
N LYS A 71 33.61 3.63 39.02
CA LYS A 71 34.30 3.11 37.83
C LYS A 71 33.29 2.86 36.71
N LEU A 72 33.72 3.05 35.47
CA LEU A 72 32.96 2.75 34.26
C LEU A 72 32.51 1.28 34.25
N LYS A 73 31.21 1.04 34.09
CA LYS A 73 30.65 -0.30 33.88
C LYS A 73 30.39 -0.51 32.39
N ARG A 74 30.38 -1.77 31.93
CA ARG A 74 29.95 -2.13 30.55
C ARG A 74 28.55 -1.64 30.21
N ALA A 75 27.68 -1.45 31.21
CA ALA A 75 26.32 -0.95 31.02
C ALA A 75 26.26 0.55 30.72
N ASP A 76 27.35 1.29 30.97
CA ASP A 76 27.47 2.73 30.70
C ASP A 76 27.93 3.02 29.26
N THR A 77 28.11 1.97 28.46
CA THR A 77 28.38 2.05 27.02
C THR A 77 27.08 1.77 26.25
N LEU A 78 26.75 2.61 25.27
CA LEU A 78 25.60 2.39 24.40
C LEU A 78 25.92 1.33 23.35
N ASP A 79 25.14 0.26 23.31
CA ASP A 79 25.23 -0.76 22.26
C ASP A 79 24.50 -0.29 20.99
N ILE A 80 25.28 0.28 20.07
CA ILE A 80 24.81 0.84 18.81
C ILE A 80 24.21 -0.23 17.89
N GLN A 81 24.73 -1.46 17.92
CA GLN A 81 24.27 -2.52 17.02
C GLN A 81 22.86 -2.96 17.36
N ARG A 82 22.51 -2.97 18.65
CA ARG A 82 21.19 -3.40 19.13
C ARG A 82 20.16 -2.28 19.18
N MET A 83 20.56 -1.06 19.58
CA MET A 83 19.63 0.03 19.84
C MET A 83 19.54 1.06 18.70
N GLY A 84 20.57 1.13 17.84
CA GLY A 84 20.66 2.13 16.77
C GLY A 84 21.30 3.45 17.21
N ILE A 85 21.53 4.34 16.23
CA ILE A 85 22.24 5.63 16.41
C ILE A 85 21.32 6.86 16.44
N SER A 86 20.00 6.68 16.45
CA SER A 86 19.08 7.82 16.37
C SER A 86 19.11 8.67 17.66
N ALA A 87 18.92 9.98 17.49
CA ALA A 87 18.90 10.96 18.56
C ALA A 87 17.85 10.62 19.64
N GLU A 88 16.70 10.08 19.24
CA GLU A 88 15.66 9.66 20.18
C GLU A 88 16.10 8.47 21.06
N VAL A 89 16.88 7.54 20.50
CA VAL A 89 17.43 6.40 21.25
C VAL A 89 18.52 6.86 22.20
N ILE A 90 19.42 7.74 21.75
CA ILE A 90 20.47 8.32 22.58
C ILE A 90 19.84 9.10 23.75
N ALA A 91 18.81 9.91 23.49
CA ALA A 91 18.09 10.66 24.51
C ALA A 91 17.38 9.73 25.52
N LYS A 92 16.75 8.65 25.06
CA LYS A 92 16.14 7.65 25.95
C LYS A 92 17.17 6.93 26.81
N TRP A 93 18.30 6.53 26.23
CA TRP A 93 19.39 5.89 26.97
C TRP A 93 20.00 6.83 28.03
N ILE A 94 20.16 8.11 27.70
CA ILE A 94 20.57 9.13 28.67
C ILE A 94 19.54 9.25 29.81
N HIS A 95 18.24 9.24 29.48
CA HIS A 95 17.17 9.31 30.48
C HIS A 95 17.21 8.13 31.44
N GLU A 96 17.40 6.90 30.95
CA GLU A 96 17.54 5.69 31.78
C GLU A 96 18.75 5.72 32.73
N ARG A 97 19.77 6.55 32.45
CA ARG A 97 21.00 6.66 33.25
C ARG A 97 21.03 7.87 34.18
N THR A 98 20.37 8.95 33.81
CA THR A 98 20.49 10.25 34.49
C THR A 98 19.17 10.79 35.03
N ASP A 99 18.04 10.14 34.73
CA ASP A 99 16.66 10.58 34.99
C ASP A 99 16.28 11.92 34.33
N ILE A 100 17.17 12.52 33.54
CA ILE A 100 16.91 13.78 32.83
C ILE A 100 16.22 13.47 31.50
N ASN A 101 15.05 14.04 31.27
CA ASN A 101 14.28 13.84 30.04
C ASN A 101 14.62 14.91 29.00
N ILE A 102 15.20 14.50 27.87
CA ILE A 102 15.59 15.37 26.76
C ILE A 102 14.59 15.21 25.62
N ARG A 103 13.86 16.30 25.28
CA ARG A 103 13.00 16.33 24.09
C ARG A 103 13.85 16.68 22.87
N VAL A 104 13.96 15.75 21.93
CA VAL A 104 14.76 15.92 20.71
C VAL A 104 14.02 16.79 19.70
N PHE A 105 14.63 17.89 19.27
CA PHE A 105 14.13 18.75 18.18
C PHE A 105 15.06 18.64 16.97
N ARG A 106 14.56 18.09 15.86
CA ARG A 106 15.30 18.01 14.60
C ARG A 106 15.22 19.36 13.86
N PRO A 107 16.35 19.99 13.49
CA PRO A 107 16.30 21.25 12.74
C PRO A 107 15.70 21.00 11.34
N PRO A 108 14.81 21.89 10.86
CA PRO A 108 14.27 21.77 9.50
C PRO A 108 15.38 21.92 8.46
N ASN A 109 15.35 21.07 7.43
CA ASN A 109 16.38 21.02 6.39
C ASN A 109 16.20 22.18 5.39
N TYR A 110 16.84 23.33 5.66
CA TYR A 110 16.75 24.51 4.80
C TYR A 110 17.38 24.31 3.42
N SER A 111 18.41 23.46 3.31
CA SER A 111 19.09 23.14 2.04
C SER A 111 18.13 22.53 1.01
N GLY A 112 17.31 21.58 1.44
CA GLY A 112 16.29 20.94 0.61
C GLY A 112 15.19 21.91 0.20
N THR A 113 14.69 22.73 1.13
CA THR A 113 13.67 23.73 0.81
C THR A 113 14.19 24.81 -0.13
N ILE A 114 15.42 25.28 0.04
CA ILE A 114 16.05 26.26 -0.84
C ILE A 114 16.27 25.67 -2.23
N ALA A 115 16.71 24.42 -2.33
CA ALA A 115 16.87 23.74 -3.62
C ALA A 115 15.54 23.58 -4.37
N VAL A 116 14.47 23.19 -3.67
CA VAL A 116 13.12 23.10 -4.25
C VAL A 116 12.63 24.46 -4.72
N LEU A 117 12.85 25.51 -3.92
CA LEU A 117 12.42 26.87 -4.23
C LEU A 117 13.21 27.44 -5.41
N ALA A 118 14.52 27.19 -5.48
CA ALA A 118 15.37 27.55 -6.61
C ALA A 118 14.97 26.82 -7.90
N LEU A 119 14.64 25.53 -7.81
CA LEU A 119 14.18 24.73 -8.95
C LEU A 119 12.82 25.19 -9.45
N ALA A 120 11.91 25.58 -8.53
CA ALA A 120 10.62 26.17 -8.88
C ALA A 120 10.78 27.55 -9.56
N ILE A 121 11.69 28.40 -9.07
CA ILE A 121 12.01 29.68 -9.71
C ILE A 121 12.64 29.45 -11.08
N PHE A 122 13.56 28.49 -11.21
CA PHE A 122 14.18 28.15 -12.49
C PHE A 122 13.17 27.61 -13.49
N ALA A 123 12.31 26.68 -13.09
CA ALA A 123 11.22 26.17 -13.93
C ALA A 123 10.24 27.29 -14.32
N GLY A 124 9.87 28.16 -13.37
CA GLY A 124 9.04 29.34 -13.63
C GLY A 124 9.70 30.32 -14.61
N ALA A 125 11.01 30.54 -14.49
CA ALA A 125 11.79 31.38 -15.39
C ALA A 125 11.88 30.78 -16.79
N VAL A 126 12.09 29.46 -16.91
CA VAL A 126 12.07 28.75 -18.21
C VAL A 126 10.70 28.87 -18.86
N VAL A 127 9.60 28.66 -18.12
CA VAL A 127 8.23 28.81 -18.62
C VAL A 127 7.93 30.25 -19.02
N TYR A 128 8.40 31.23 -18.26
CA TYR A 128 8.25 32.66 -18.56
C TYR A 128 9.03 33.08 -19.81
N LEU A 129 10.30 32.66 -19.93
CA LEU A 129 11.17 32.96 -21.06
C LEU A 129 10.75 32.22 -22.34
N ARG A 130 10.16 31.03 -22.22
CA ARG A 130 9.64 30.21 -23.33
C ARG A 130 8.12 30.31 -23.48
N ARG A 131 7.49 31.41 -23.05
CA ARG A 131 6.03 31.62 -23.15
C ARG A 131 5.47 31.45 -24.56
N ASN A 132 6.28 31.70 -25.58
CA ASN A 132 5.89 31.58 -26.99
C ASN A 132 6.11 30.17 -27.60
N SER A 133 6.82 29.27 -26.92
CA SER A 133 7.02 27.87 -27.33
C SER A 133 6.44 26.89 -26.29
N LEU A 134 5.30 27.24 -25.69
CA LEU A 134 4.60 26.39 -24.71
C LEU A 134 3.82 25.24 -25.36
N ASP A 135 4.02 24.98 -26.65
CA ASP A 135 3.43 23.82 -27.34
C ASP A 135 3.78 22.50 -26.66
N PHE A 136 4.97 22.42 -26.04
CA PHE A 136 5.39 21.29 -25.20
C PHE A 136 4.50 21.10 -23.97
N LEU A 137 4.11 22.18 -23.29
CA LEU A 137 3.22 22.17 -22.12
C LEU A 137 1.75 21.91 -22.49
N LYS A 138 1.37 22.16 -23.75
CA LYS A 138 0.02 21.85 -24.25
C LYS A 138 -0.10 20.39 -24.74
N ASN A 139 1.02 19.71 -24.99
CA ASN A 139 1.03 18.34 -25.48
C ASN A 139 0.57 17.34 -24.38
N LYS A 140 -0.64 16.78 -24.56
CA LYS A 140 -1.23 15.80 -23.63
C LYS A 140 -0.38 14.55 -23.48
N THR A 141 0.30 14.11 -24.54
CA THR A 141 1.15 12.91 -24.56
C THR A 141 2.35 13.07 -23.62
N MET A 142 2.94 14.26 -23.56
CA MET A 142 4.07 14.54 -22.66
C MET A 142 3.66 14.44 -21.19
N TRP A 143 2.51 15.03 -20.84
CA TRP A 143 1.96 14.93 -19.48
C TRP A 143 1.60 13.50 -19.12
N ALA A 144 1.04 12.74 -20.06
CA ALA A 144 0.68 11.35 -19.84
C ALA A 144 1.92 10.47 -19.57
N ILE A 145 3.00 10.65 -20.36
CA ILE A 145 4.29 9.97 -20.13
C ILE A 145 4.87 10.37 -18.77
N PHE A 146 4.86 11.66 -18.44
CA PHE A 146 5.38 12.16 -17.17
C PHE A 146 4.63 11.57 -15.96
N CYS A 147 3.29 11.58 -15.99
CA CYS A 147 2.46 10.99 -14.96
C CYS A 147 2.72 9.48 -14.82
N LEU A 148 2.84 8.77 -15.93
CA LEU A 148 3.09 7.33 -15.94
C LEU A 148 4.48 6.99 -15.38
N CYS A 149 5.52 7.74 -15.75
CA CYS A 149 6.86 7.62 -15.14
C CYS A 149 6.86 7.90 -13.64
N PHE A 150 6.13 8.93 -13.20
CA PHE A 150 6.01 9.26 -11.78
C PHE A 150 5.32 8.15 -10.99
N VAL A 151 4.22 7.60 -11.52
CA VAL A 151 3.49 6.48 -10.92
C VAL A 151 4.40 5.26 -10.77
N PHE A 152 5.16 4.89 -11.81
CA PHE A 152 6.07 3.75 -11.73
C PHE A 152 7.19 3.95 -10.71
N ALA A 153 7.78 5.15 -10.64
CA ALA A 153 8.80 5.47 -9.66
C ALA A 153 8.27 5.37 -8.22
N MET A 154 7.05 5.81 -7.98
CA MET A 154 6.44 5.73 -6.64
C MET A 154 6.07 4.29 -6.27
N ILE A 155 5.50 3.52 -7.19
CA ILE A 155 5.06 2.13 -6.94
C ILE A 155 6.25 1.18 -6.76
N SER A 156 7.37 1.42 -7.44
CA SER A 156 8.54 0.53 -7.33
C SER A 156 9.27 0.61 -5.98
N GLY A 157 8.91 1.54 -5.10
CA GLY A 157 9.54 1.72 -3.79
C GLY A 157 10.71 2.72 -3.76
N GLN A 158 10.78 3.69 -4.67
CA GLN A 158 11.87 4.70 -4.65
C GLN A 158 11.91 5.51 -3.34
N MET A 159 10.76 5.70 -2.68
CA MET A 159 10.74 6.34 -1.36
C MET A 159 11.43 5.50 -0.28
N TRP A 160 11.29 4.17 -0.33
CA TRP A 160 11.98 3.29 0.61
C TRP A 160 13.49 3.36 0.41
N ASN A 161 13.95 3.40 -0.85
CA ASN A 161 15.37 3.62 -1.19
C ASN A 161 15.89 4.96 -0.65
N HIS A 162 15.12 6.04 -0.80
CA HIS A 162 15.52 7.36 -0.32
C HIS A 162 15.63 7.43 1.21
N ILE A 163 14.73 6.76 1.94
CA ILE A 163 14.71 6.79 3.41
C ILE A 163 15.81 5.90 4.00
N ARG A 164 16.03 4.71 3.44
CA ARG A 164 16.94 3.71 4.02
C ARG A 164 18.34 3.70 3.40
N GLY A 165 18.50 4.23 2.19
CA GLY A 165 19.79 4.28 1.48
C GLY A 165 20.47 2.91 1.32
N PRO A 166 19.78 1.86 0.81
CA PRO A 166 20.39 0.55 0.63
C PRO A 166 21.56 0.59 -0.39
N PRO A 167 22.51 -0.35 -0.33
CA PRO A 167 23.55 -0.44 -1.35
C PRO A 167 22.95 -0.75 -2.74
N PHE A 168 23.62 -0.31 -3.80
CA PHE A 168 23.14 -0.52 -5.17
C PHE A 168 23.12 -2.00 -5.56
N LEU A 169 24.19 -2.72 -5.20
CA LEU A 169 24.38 -4.17 -5.41
C LEU A 169 25.15 -4.73 -4.20
N HIS A 170 24.89 -5.98 -3.82
CA HIS A 170 25.69 -6.69 -2.83
C HIS A 170 26.50 -7.80 -3.51
N LYS A 171 27.83 -7.78 -3.33
CA LYS A 171 28.71 -8.85 -3.81
C LYS A 171 28.89 -9.87 -2.69
N SER A 172 28.33 -11.07 -2.86
CA SER A 172 28.56 -12.21 -1.96
C SER A 172 29.71 -13.07 -2.49
N GLN A 173 30.26 -13.95 -1.64
CA GLN A 173 31.33 -14.89 -2.03
C GLN A 173 30.94 -15.80 -3.19
N ASN A 174 29.63 -16.06 -3.39
CA ASN A 174 29.08 -16.89 -4.47
C ASN A 174 28.57 -16.09 -5.69
N GLY A 175 28.85 -14.78 -5.78
CA GLY A 175 28.48 -13.94 -6.94
C GLY A 175 27.77 -12.62 -6.57
N VAL A 176 27.42 -11.85 -7.59
CA VAL A 176 26.70 -10.57 -7.44
C VAL A 176 25.21 -10.84 -7.24
N GLY A 177 24.67 -10.49 -6.08
CA GLY A 177 23.24 -10.58 -5.79
C GLY A 177 22.49 -9.35 -6.28
N TYR A 178 21.61 -9.51 -7.27
CA TYR A 178 20.78 -8.44 -7.84
C TYR A 178 19.45 -8.22 -7.08
N ILE A 179 18.99 -9.23 -6.34
CA ILE A 179 17.72 -9.26 -5.62
C ILE A 179 18.02 -9.54 -4.15
N HIS A 180 17.41 -8.78 -3.25
CA HIS A 180 17.60 -8.98 -1.82
C HIS A 180 16.83 -10.23 -1.35
N GLY A 181 17.49 -11.10 -0.58
CA GLY A 181 16.92 -12.39 -0.17
C GLY A 181 15.89 -12.32 0.98
N SER A 182 15.73 -11.15 1.61
CA SER A 182 14.74 -10.93 2.68
C SER A 182 13.66 -9.96 2.21
N SER A 183 12.41 -10.24 2.58
CA SER A 183 11.22 -9.42 2.25
C SER A 183 11.23 -8.02 2.88
N GLN A 184 12.06 -7.79 3.90
CA GLN A 184 12.17 -6.51 4.60
C GLN A 184 13.24 -5.58 4.00
N GLY A 185 14.06 -6.08 3.07
CA GLY A 185 15.14 -5.31 2.43
C GLY A 185 15.01 -5.35 0.91
N GLN A 186 15.55 -4.32 0.26
CA GLN A 186 15.49 -4.15 -1.19
C GLN A 186 16.79 -3.49 -1.68
N PHE A 187 17.25 -3.85 -2.87
CA PHE A 187 18.37 -3.15 -3.51
C PHE A 187 17.89 -2.04 -4.43
N ILE A 188 18.74 -1.04 -4.68
CA ILE A 188 18.40 0.03 -5.64
C ILE A 188 18.21 -0.56 -7.04
N PHE A 189 19.09 -1.48 -7.46
CA PHE A 189 18.98 -2.13 -8.77
C PHE A 189 17.65 -2.87 -8.96
N GLU A 190 17.18 -3.50 -7.90
CA GLU A 190 15.92 -4.24 -7.86
C GLU A 190 14.70 -3.34 -8.11
N THR A 191 14.71 -2.09 -7.62
CA THR A 191 13.65 -1.12 -7.95
C THR A 191 13.59 -0.77 -9.43
N TYR A 192 14.74 -0.62 -10.10
CA TYR A 192 14.76 -0.31 -11.53
C TYR A 192 14.24 -1.46 -12.39
N LEU A 193 14.56 -2.71 -12.00
CA LEU A 193 14.04 -3.90 -12.64
C LEU A 193 12.51 -3.96 -12.55
N VAL A 194 11.94 -3.64 -11.38
CA VAL A 194 10.49 -3.56 -11.17
C VAL A 194 9.84 -2.44 -12.01
N ILE A 195 10.47 -1.26 -12.10
CA ILE A 195 9.99 -0.16 -12.97
C ILE A 195 9.91 -0.61 -14.43
N ILE A 196 10.95 -1.27 -14.94
CA ILE A 196 11.00 -1.74 -16.32
C ILE A 196 9.89 -2.77 -16.58
N MET A 197 9.68 -3.72 -15.67
CA MET A 197 8.60 -4.71 -15.78
C MET A 197 7.22 -4.04 -15.84
N TYR A 198 6.92 -3.10 -14.94
CA TYR A 198 5.65 -2.37 -14.97
C TYR A 198 5.46 -1.53 -16.23
N GLY A 199 6.55 -0.93 -16.74
CA GLY A 199 6.55 -0.21 -18.00
C GLY A 199 6.22 -1.12 -19.19
N CYS A 200 6.86 -2.29 -19.27
CA CYS A 200 6.57 -3.29 -20.28
C CYS A 200 5.11 -3.76 -20.19
N ILE A 201 4.62 -4.17 -19.02
CA ILE A 201 3.23 -4.61 -18.86
C ILE A 201 2.25 -3.51 -19.30
N SER A 202 2.47 -2.26 -18.90
CA SER A 202 1.61 -1.14 -19.27
C SER A 202 1.64 -0.85 -20.77
N LEU A 203 2.81 -0.94 -21.41
CA LEU A 203 2.95 -0.84 -22.87
C LEU A 203 2.17 -1.96 -23.58
N GLY A 204 2.24 -3.19 -23.06
CA GLY A 204 1.49 -4.32 -23.60
C GLY A 204 -0.03 -4.10 -23.55
N ILE A 205 -0.54 -3.48 -22.48
CA ILE A 205 -1.95 -3.09 -22.38
C ILE A 205 -2.30 -1.95 -23.33
N ILE A 206 -1.45 -0.93 -23.46
CA ILE A 206 -1.67 0.17 -24.42
C ILE A 206 -1.80 -0.39 -25.84
N LEU A 207 -0.89 -1.28 -26.24
CA LEU A 207 -0.95 -1.94 -27.55
C LEU A 207 -2.22 -2.78 -27.74
N LEU A 208 -2.72 -3.42 -26.67
CA LEU A 208 -3.97 -4.17 -26.70
C LEU A 208 -5.20 -3.28 -26.87
N VAL A 209 -5.22 -2.14 -26.18
CA VAL A 209 -6.30 -1.15 -26.31
C VAL A 209 -6.29 -0.55 -27.71
N GLU A 210 -5.12 -0.16 -28.22
CA GLU A 210 -4.96 0.40 -29.56
C GLU A 210 -5.34 -0.61 -30.66
N ALA A 211 -5.02 -1.89 -30.47
CA ALA A 211 -5.48 -2.94 -31.38
C ALA A 211 -7.02 -3.12 -31.36
N GLY A 212 -7.67 -2.85 -30.22
CA GLY A 212 -9.11 -2.98 -30.02
C GLY A 212 -9.95 -1.79 -30.52
N ASP A 213 -9.41 -0.57 -30.47
CA ASP A 213 -10.10 0.68 -30.85
C ASP A 213 -10.10 1.00 -32.35
N GLY A 214 -9.66 0.06 -33.18
CA GLY A 214 -9.56 0.19 -34.63
C GLY A 214 -10.89 0.27 -35.40
N LEU A 215 -11.87 1.07 -35.00
CA LEU A 215 -13.00 1.38 -35.89
C LEU A 215 -12.73 2.58 -36.81
N GLU A 216 -11.78 3.49 -36.52
CA GLU A 216 -11.62 4.68 -37.39
C GLU A 216 -10.18 5.19 -37.68
N ALA A 217 -9.10 4.73 -37.03
CA ALA A 217 -7.83 5.50 -37.07
C ALA A 217 -6.53 4.75 -37.41
N VAL A 218 -6.57 3.60 -38.10
CA VAL A 218 -5.32 2.99 -38.63
C VAL A 218 -5.52 2.62 -40.09
N GLU A 219 -4.88 3.39 -40.99
CA GLU A 219 -4.68 3.13 -42.43
C GLU A 219 -3.82 1.87 -42.71
N GLY A 220 -3.78 0.93 -41.77
CA GLY A 220 -2.98 -0.28 -41.79
C GLY A 220 -3.89 -1.50 -41.75
N GLY A 221 -3.75 -2.36 -42.75
CA GLY A 221 -4.59 -3.55 -42.93
C GLY A 221 -4.64 -4.49 -41.72
N VAL A 222 -5.61 -5.40 -41.76
CA VAL A 222 -5.96 -6.39 -40.72
C VAL A 222 -4.73 -7.11 -40.12
N GLY A 223 -3.68 -7.31 -40.89
CA GLY A 223 -2.42 -7.91 -40.42
C GLY A 223 -1.70 -7.11 -39.32
N LYS A 224 -1.57 -5.78 -39.46
CA LYS A 224 -0.87 -4.95 -38.46
C LYS A 224 -1.59 -4.97 -37.10
N ARG A 225 -2.93 -4.96 -37.10
CA ARG A 225 -3.73 -5.03 -35.88
C ARG A 225 -3.63 -6.38 -35.18
N LYS A 226 -3.66 -7.48 -35.94
CA LYS A 226 -3.43 -8.83 -35.41
C LYS A 226 -2.03 -8.93 -34.78
N ILE A 227 -1.01 -8.39 -35.43
CA ILE A 227 0.35 -8.37 -34.90
C ILE A 227 0.41 -7.55 -33.60
N MET A 228 -0.16 -6.34 -33.55
CA MET A 228 -0.19 -5.52 -32.33
C MET A 228 -0.91 -6.21 -31.17
N ALA A 229 -2.04 -6.89 -31.42
CA ALA A 229 -2.76 -7.66 -30.41
C ALA A 229 -1.94 -8.87 -29.91
N ILE A 230 -1.34 -9.64 -30.81
CA ILE A 230 -0.52 -10.80 -30.44
C ILE A 230 0.70 -10.35 -29.63
N VAL A 231 1.38 -9.30 -30.07
CA VAL A 231 2.52 -8.71 -29.36
C VAL A 231 2.10 -8.19 -27.99
N GLY A 232 0.99 -7.47 -27.90
CA GLY A 232 0.45 -6.96 -26.62
C GLY A 232 0.13 -8.07 -25.62
N ILE A 233 -0.59 -9.13 -26.04
CA ILE A 233 -0.89 -10.29 -25.19
C ILE A 233 0.40 -10.99 -24.74
N SER A 234 1.32 -11.23 -25.67
CA SER A 234 2.58 -11.93 -25.39
C SER A 234 3.43 -11.15 -24.38
N LEU A 235 3.49 -9.84 -24.52
CA LEU A 235 4.27 -8.96 -23.68
C LEU A 235 3.66 -8.86 -22.27
N VAL A 236 2.34 -8.72 -22.15
CA VAL A 236 1.65 -8.77 -20.84
C VAL A 236 1.88 -10.13 -20.18
N ALA A 237 1.64 -11.24 -20.88
CA ALA A 237 1.76 -12.58 -20.30
C ALA A 237 3.19 -12.88 -19.83
N PHE A 238 4.20 -12.53 -20.63
CA PHE A 238 5.60 -12.78 -20.30
C PHE A 238 6.06 -11.95 -19.09
N PHE A 239 5.88 -10.63 -19.13
CA PHE A 239 6.39 -9.76 -18.06
C PHE A 239 5.58 -9.88 -16.77
N PHE A 240 4.27 -10.16 -16.84
CA PHE A 240 3.47 -10.46 -15.66
C PHE A 240 3.92 -11.77 -14.99
N SER A 241 4.20 -12.80 -15.78
CA SER A 241 4.73 -14.08 -15.26
C SER A 241 6.12 -13.91 -14.64
N LEU A 242 6.99 -13.11 -15.27
CA LEU A 242 8.32 -12.81 -14.75
C LEU A 242 8.25 -12.04 -13.41
N LEU A 243 7.33 -11.08 -13.30
CA LEU A 243 7.11 -10.30 -12.08
C LEU A 243 6.57 -11.19 -10.94
N LEU A 244 5.64 -12.10 -11.24
CA LEU A 244 5.19 -13.12 -10.29
C LEU A 244 6.32 -14.04 -9.84
N SER A 245 7.16 -14.51 -10.78
CA SER A 245 8.30 -15.38 -10.47
C SER A 245 9.34 -14.70 -9.56
N VAL A 246 9.63 -13.41 -9.80
CA VAL A 246 10.55 -12.64 -8.93
C VAL A 246 9.96 -12.48 -7.54
N SER A 247 8.66 -12.26 -7.45
CA SER A 247 7.98 -12.07 -6.17
C SER A 247 7.90 -13.37 -5.37
N SER A 248 7.57 -14.49 -6.02
CA SER A 248 7.60 -15.81 -5.39
C SER A 248 9.00 -16.22 -4.93
N ALA A 249 10.05 -15.74 -5.60
CA ALA A 249 11.43 -16.00 -5.20
C ALA A 249 11.84 -15.22 -3.94
N ARG A 250 11.21 -14.08 -3.63
CA ARG A 250 11.44 -13.33 -2.38
C ARG A 250 10.70 -13.96 -1.20
N GLU A 251 9.54 -14.53 -1.46
CA GLU A 251 8.66 -15.14 -0.47
C GLU A 251 8.97 -16.64 -0.36
N GLN A 252 10.17 -17.00 0.13
CA GLN A 252 10.48 -18.38 0.54
C GLN A 252 9.66 -18.78 1.79
N GLN A 253 8.34 -18.69 1.67
CA GLN A 253 7.34 -19.32 2.51
C GLN A 253 6.15 -19.73 1.62
N ARG A 254 6.39 -20.79 0.83
CA ARG A 254 5.44 -21.71 0.20
C ARG A 254 4.36 -21.12 -0.73
N VAL A 255 4.67 -20.96 -2.02
CA VAL A 255 3.67 -21.18 -3.08
C VAL A 255 4.36 -21.78 -4.31
N CYS A 256 4.17 -23.08 -4.57
CA CYS A 256 4.45 -23.64 -5.89
C CYS A 256 3.41 -23.09 -6.86
N PHE A 257 3.85 -22.30 -7.83
CA PHE A 257 3.00 -21.73 -8.85
C PHE A 257 2.68 -22.76 -9.94
N PHE A 258 1.50 -22.61 -10.53
CA PHE A 258 1.09 -23.23 -11.78
C PHE A 258 2.18 -23.07 -12.86
N ALA A 259 2.79 -24.19 -13.25
CA ALA A 259 3.40 -24.36 -14.55
C ALA A 259 3.02 -25.76 -15.05
N PHE A 260 2.25 -25.80 -16.13
CA PHE A 260 2.02 -27.01 -16.90
C PHE A 260 3.39 -27.53 -17.37
N SER A 261 3.76 -28.72 -16.93
CA SER A 261 4.81 -29.53 -17.56
C SER A 261 4.33 -30.97 -17.55
N ASP A 262 4.10 -31.50 -18.75
CA ASP A 262 3.74 -32.89 -19.01
C ASP A 262 4.72 -33.88 -18.37
N SER A 263 4.19 -34.96 -17.81
CA SER A 263 4.56 -36.35 -18.12
C SER A 263 4.12 -37.29 -16.99
N ASN A 264 3.07 -38.06 -17.30
CA ASN A 264 2.91 -39.47 -16.94
C ASN A 264 2.85 -39.86 -15.44
N SER A 265 1.65 -39.88 -14.87
CA SER A 265 1.15 -41.02 -14.05
C SER A 265 -0.27 -40.75 -13.53
N SER A 266 -1.24 -41.50 -14.06
CA SER A 266 -2.49 -41.83 -13.38
C SER A 266 -2.28 -43.14 -12.57
N PRO A 267 -3.10 -43.52 -11.56
CA PRO A 267 -4.52 -43.20 -11.50
C PRO A 267 -5.14 -42.86 -10.14
N THR A 268 -6.30 -42.17 -10.22
CA THR A 268 -7.50 -42.32 -9.39
C THR A 268 -7.41 -42.22 -7.86
N THR A 269 -8.03 -41.17 -7.31
CA THR A 269 -9.14 -41.34 -6.33
C THR A 269 -9.98 -40.06 -6.31
N MET A 270 -11.12 -40.14 -6.98
CA MET A 270 -12.22 -39.16 -6.93
C MET A 270 -12.92 -39.35 -5.58
N VAL A 271 -12.66 -38.48 -4.61
CA VAL A 271 -13.42 -38.47 -3.36
C VAL A 271 -14.75 -37.77 -3.61
N LEU A 272 -15.79 -38.60 -3.67
CA LEU A 272 -17.20 -38.25 -3.74
C LEU A 272 -17.55 -37.19 -2.67
N PHE A 273 -18.09 -36.05 -3.10
CA PHE A 273 -18.90 -35.19 -2.24
C PHE A 273 -20.13 -35.99 -1.81
N THR A 274 -20.21 -36.37 -0.53
CA THR A 274 -21.45 -36.86 0.07
C THR A 274 -22.23 -35.67 0.61
N GLU A 275 -23.33 -35.38 -0.06
CA GLU A 275 -24.31 -34.36 0.30
C GLU A 275 -25.04 -34.77 1.59
N ARG A 276 -24.80 -34.06 2.70
CA ARG A 276 -25.71 -34.10 3.86
C ARG A 276 -26.73 -32.97 3.74
N ARG A 277 -27.93 -33.36 3.29
CA ARG A 277 -29.14 -32.54 3.34
C ARG A 277 -29.46 -32.17 4.79
N SER A 278 -29.50 -30.88 5.11
CA SER A 278 -30.05 -30.38 6.38
C SER A 278 -30.75 -29.03 6.16
N LYS A 279 -31.96 -28.94 6.67
CA LYS A 279 -32.98 -27.91 6.43
C LYS A 279 -32.60 -26.53 7.01
N GLY A 280 -32.86 -25.48 6.21
CA GLY A 280 -33.06 -24.05 6.52
C GLY A 280 -32.19 -23.37 7.60
N PRO A 281 -31.41 -22.32 7.29
CA PRO A 281 -30.54 -21.69 8.29
C PRO A 281 -31.27 -20.57 9.05
N SER A 282 -31.10 -20.56 10.38
CA SER A 282 -31.17 -19.34 11.20
C SER A 282 -29.74 -18.90 11.52
N PHE A 283 -29.52 -17.59 11.64
CA PHE A 283 -28.20 -16.98 11.88
C PHE A 283 -27.46 -17.63 13.07
N ASP A 284 -28.16 -18.01 14.13
CA ASP A 284 -27.56 -18.58 15.35
C ASP A 284 -26.93 -19.96 15.10
N ARG A 285 -27.53 -20.80 14.25
CA ARG A 285 -26.96 -22.12 13.92
C ARG A 285 -25.74 -22.02 13.01
N MET A 286 -25.69 -20.99 12.16
CA MET A 286 -24.54 -20.71 11.30
C MET A 286 -23.33 -20.24 12.12
N PHE A 287 -23.56 -19.40 13.13
CA PHE A 287 -22.50 -19.01 14.08
C PHE A 287 -22.10 -20.15 15.02
N ALA A 288 -23.03 -21.05 15.38
CA ALA A 288 -22.73 -22.23 16.18
C ALA A 288 -21.85 -23.26 15.43
N SER A 289 -22.02 -23.46 14.12
CA SER A 289 -21.09 -24.29 13.34
C SER A 289 -19.72 -23.64 13.15
N MET A 290 -19.66 -22.30 13.16
CA MET A 290 -18.43 -21.51 13.12
C MET A 290 -17.60 -21.64 14.41
N SER A 291 -18.25 -21.87 15.56
CA SER A 291 -17.58 -21.97 16.87
C SER A 291 -16.84 -23.29 17.08
N GLN A 292 -16.95 -24.26 16.18
CA GLN A 292 -16.37 -25.59 16.37
C GLN A 292 -14.86 -25.66 16.01
N ASP A 293 -14.38 -24.75 15.14
CA ASP A 293 -12.98 -24.69 14.68
C ASP A 293 -12.20 -23.44 15.16
N TYR A 294 -12.91 -22.47 15.77
CA TYR A 294 -12.37 -21.16 16.15
C TYR A 294 -12.55 -20.87 17.65
N ASP A 295 -11.53 -20.26 18.25
CA ASP A 295 -11.55 -19.80 19.65
C ASP A 295 -12.68 -18.78 19.87
N GLU A 296 -13.37 -18.84 21.02
CA GLU A 296 -14.52 -17.98 21.36
C GLU A 296 -14.14 -16.48 21.27
N ARG A 297 -12.86 -16.17 21.54
CA ARG A 297 -12.27 -14.85 21.39
C ARG A 297 -12.29 -14.35 19.95
N THR A 298 -11.98 -15.21 18.97
CA THR A 298 -11.97 -14.86 17.55
C THR A 298 -13.39 -14.56 17.07
N VAL A 299 -14.38 -15.37 17.48
CA VAL A 299 -15.79 -15.15 17.13
C VAL A 299 -16.30 -13.82 17.70
N LYS A 300 -15.97 -13.51 18.96
CA LYS A 300 -16.32 -12.24 19.60
C LYS A 300 -15.69 -11.05 18.88
N TYR A 301 -14.43 -11.18 18.45
CA TYR A 301 -13.75 -10.15 17.67
C TYR A 301 -14.41 -9.91 16.31
N LEU A 302 -14.69 -10.97 15.54
CA LEU A 302 -15.39 -10.87 14.25
C LEU A 302 -16.76 -10.22 14.40
N ARG A 303 -17.51 -10.52 15.47
CA ARG A 303 -18.80 -9.87 15.74
C ARG A 303 -18.67 -8.35 15.82
N HIS A 304 -17.64 -7.84 16.50
CA HIS A 304 -17.39 -6.40 16.57
C HIS A 304 -17.03 -5.81 15.19
N VAL A 305 -16.19 -6.49 14.42
CA VAL A 305 -15.82 -6.08 13.05
C VAL A 305 -17.05 -5.99 12.15
N TYR A 306 -17.83 -7.06 12.02
CA TYR A 306 -19.02 -7.08 11.15
C TYR A 306 -20.13 -6.13 11.64
N SER A 307 -20.24 -5.89 12.95
CA SER A 307 -21.17 -4.87 13.47
C SER A 307 -20.78 -3.46 13.01
N ALA A 308 -19.48 -3.14 12.97
CA ALA A 308 -18.98 -1.87 12.47
C ALA A 308 -19.16 -1.74 10.95
N VAL A 309 -18.97 -2.81 10.19
CA VAL A 309 -19.29 -2.87 8.74
C VAL A 309 -20.78 -2.56 8.51
N ALA A 310 -21.69 -3.18 9.26
CA ALA A 310 -23.12 -2.94 9.12
C ALA A 310 -23.49 -1.48 9.40
N MET A 311 -22.96 -0.87 10.47
CA MET A 311 -23.17 0.54 10.76
C MET A 311 -22.62 1.46 9.66
N ALA A 312 -21.44 1.12 9.10
CA ALA A 312 -20.86 1.87 8.00
C ALA A 312 -21.71 1.78 6.72
N LEU A 313 -22.25 0.61 6.38
CA LEU A 313 -23.16 0.43 5.24
C LEU A 313 -24.46 1.22 5.39
N VAL A 314 -25.02 1.30 6.60
CA VAL A 314 -26.18 2.17 6.88
C VAL A 314 -25.80 3.64 6.67
N SER A 315 -24.65 4.08 7.20
CA SER A 315 -24.16 5.45 6.99
C SER A 315 -23.93 5.78 5.51
N TYR A 316 -23.39 4.82 4.75
CA TYR A 316 -23.23 4.93 3.30
C TYR A 316 -24.56 5.09 2.57
N ALA A 317 -25.58 4.29 2.93
CA ALA A 317 -26.93 4.43 2.36
C ALA A 317 -27.56 5.79 2.68
N VAL A 318 -27.38 6.29 3.90
CA VAL A 318 -27.84 7.64 4.29
C VAL A 318 -27.12 8.72 3.48
N GLY A 319 -25.81 8.62 3.28
CA GLY A 319 -25.04 9.55 2.47
C GLY A 319 -25.47 9.58 1.00
N ALA A 320 -25.74 8.40 0.43
CA ALA A 320 -26.30 8.27 -0.91
C ALA A 320 -27.69 8.90 -1.01
N TYR A 321 -28.58 8.63 -0.05
CA TYR A 321 -29.93 9.19 -0.01
C TYR A 321 -29.92 10.72 0.12
N VAL A 322 -29.10 11.28 1.01
CA VAL A 322 -28.97 12.73 1.20
C VAL A 322 -28.54 13.43 -0.10
N ALA A 323 -27.63 12.82 -0.85
CA ALA A 323 -27.22 13.33 -2.16
C ALA A 323 -28.36 13.22 -3.19
N LEU A 324 -29.07 12.09 -3.23
CA LEU A 324 -30.19 11.86 -4.15
C LEU A 324 -31.35 12.84 -3.90
N ALA A 325 -31.63 13.15 -2.63
CA ALA A 325 -32.68 14.08 -2.22
C ALA A 325 -32.32 15.56 -2.45
N GLY A 326 -31.09 15.87 -2.90
CA GLY A 326 -30.63 17.24 -3.13
C GLY A 326 -30.45 18.07 -1.84
N LEU A 327 -30.44 17.42 -0.66
CA LEU A 327 -30.32 18.09 0.64
C LEU A 327 -28.92 18.67 0.87
N PHE A 328 -27.90 18.09 0.24
CA PHE A 328 -26.51 18.53 0.30
C PHE A 328 -25.80 18.18 -1.00
N MET A 329 -25.37 19.20 -1.76
CA MET A 329 -24.69 19.04 -3.05
C MET A 329 -23.21 19.41 -2.93
N ALA A 330 -22.41 18.51 -2.37
CA ALA A 330 -20.97 18.53 -2.55
C ALA A 330 -20.61 17.84 -3.87
N GLY A 331 -19.61 18.32 -4.61
CA GLY A 331 -19.12 17.58 -5.79
C GLY A 331 -18.61 16.19 -5.39
N SER A 332 -18.77 15.18 -6.26
CA SER A 332 -18.30 13.80 -6.01
C SER A 332 -16.79 13.74 -5.65
N MET A 333 -16.01 14.70 -6.15
CA MET A 333 -14.60 14.87 -5.80
C MET A 333 -14.38 15.22 -4.31
N ILE A 334 -15.23 16.07 -3.74
CA ILE A 334 -15.13 16.48 -2.33
C ILE A 334 -15.45 15.28 -1.44
N GLY A 335 -16.51 14.54 -1.72
CA GLY A 335 -16.84 13.30 -0.98
C GLY A 335 -15.73 12.27 -1.03
N SER A 336 -15.08 12.13 -2.19
CA SER A 336 -13.94 11.20 -2.38
C SER A 336 -12.69 11.63 -1.59
N LEU A 337 -12.40 12.93 -1.50
CA LEU A 337 -11.30 13.47 -0.70
C LEU A 337 -11.51 13.25 0.81
N PHE A 338 -12.71 13.52 1.32
CA PHE A 338 -13.04 13.23 2.72
C PHE A 338 -12.98 11.73 3.04
N GLY A 339 -13.40 10.89 2.09
CA GLY A 339 -13.23 9.45 2.18
C GLY A 339 -11.77 9.03 2.36
N LEU A 340 -10.87 9.57 1.51
CA LEU A 340 -9.43 9.26 1.55
C LEU A 340 -8.74 9.78 2.82
N ILE A 341 -9.06 11.00 3.25
CA ILE A 341 -8.52 11.58 4.48
C ILE A 341 -8.94 10.76 5.70
N GLY A 342 -10.21 10.36 5.77
CA GLY A 342 -10.71 9.52 6.86
C GLY A 342 -10.10 8.12 6.87
N MET A 343 -9.87 7.52 5.69
CA MET A 343 -9.10 6.27 5.56
C MET A 343 -7.67 6.43 6.08
N MET A 344 -6.93 7.46 5.66
CA MET A 344 -5.59 7.71 6.22
C MET A 344 -5.64 7.85 7.74
N TYR A 345 -6.60 8.60 8.28
CA TYR A 345 -6.73 8.74 9.72
C TYR A 345 -6.91 7.38 10.42
N ILE A 346 -7.77 6.50 9.92
CA ILE A 346 -8.04 5.18 10.54
C ILE A 346 -6.78 4.29 10.53
N PHE A 347 -5.99 4.33 9.45
CA PHE A 347 -4.80 3.48 9.30
C PHE A 347 -3.58 3.97 10.09
N PHE A 348 -3.44 5.29 10.27
CA PHE A 348 -2.32 5.89 11.01
C PHE A 348 -2.64 6.20 12.48
N SER A 349 -3.91 6.05 12.91
CA SER A 349 -4.31 6.28 14.30
C SER A 349 -4.15 5.04 15.18
N SER A 350 -3.71 5.28 16.43
CA SER A 350 -3.52 4.24 17.45
C SER A 350 -4.82 3.49 17.79
N PRO A 351 -4.74 2.18 18.11
CA PRO A 351 -5.91 1.31 18.34
C PRO A 351 -6.71 1.67 19.60
N GLU A 352 -6.15 2.45 20.53
CA GLU A 352 -6.81 2.83 21.80
C GLU A 352 -8.00 3.79 21.62
N LYS A 353 -8.06 4.53 20.52
CA LYS A 353 -9.09 5.57 20.28
C LYS A 353 -10.30 5.05 19.51
N GLN A 354 -10.82 3.87 19.88
CA GLN A 354 -11.85 3.15 19.11
C GLN A 354 -13.11 3.97 18.82
N GLY A 355 -13.65 4.70 19.81
CA GLY A 355 -14.86 5.53 19.61
C GLY A 355 -14.66 6.64 18.58
N ARG A 356 -13.50 7.31 18.59
CA ARG A 356 -13.17 8.34 17.59
C ARG A 356 -12.94 7.73 16.21
N LYS A 357 -12.28 6.57 16.13
CA LYS A 357 -12.10 5.84 14.87
C LYS A 357 -13.44 5.43 14.27
N LEU A 358 -14.38 4.94 15.09
CA LEU A 358 -15.72 4.58 14.64
C LEU A 358 -16.48 5.80 14.09
N GLY A 359 -16.41 6.95 14.77
CA GLY A 359 -16.99 8.20 14.26
C GLY A 359 -16.40 8.60 12.90
N VAL A 360 -15.08 8.46 12.71
CA VAL A 360 -14.42 8.73 11.42
C VAL A 360 -14.85 7.72 10.36
N LEU A 361 -14.97 6.43 10.69
CA LEU A 361 -15.45 5.40 9.77
C LEU A 361 -16.85 5.74 9.24
N LEU A 362 -17.78 6.12 10.13
CA LEU A 362 -19.15 6.48 9.75
C LEU A 362 -19.18 7.73 8.88
N ALA A 363 -18.36 8.74 9.19
CA ALA A 363 -18.23 9.95 8.37
C ALA A 363 -17.65 9.63 6.98
N THR A 364 -16.60 8.82 6.91
CA THR A 364 -16.01 8.32 5.66
C THR A 364 -17.04 7.57 4.82
N ALA A 365 -17.80 6.67 5.43
CA ALA A 365 -18.84 5.91 4.76
C ALA A 365 -19.95 6.82 4.19
N PHE A 366 -20.39 7.82 4.96
CA PHE A 366 -21.37 8.81 4.51
C PHE A 366 -20.88 9.58 3.27
N PHE A 367 -19.65 10.09 3.30
CA PHE A 367 -19.09 10.84 2.17
C PHE A 367 -18.82 9.96 0.94
N MET A 368 -18.50 8.68 1.13
CA MET A 368 -18.42 7.71 0.03
C MET A 368 -19.79 7.40 -0.59
N GLY A 369 -20.85 7.32 0.24
CA GLY A 369 -22.23 7.21 -0.23
C GLY A 369 -22.63 8.41 -1.06
N HIS A 370 -22.33 9.61 -0.56
CA HIS A 370 -22.52 10.88 -1.26
C HIS A 370 -21.79 10.90 -2.60
N ALA A 371 -20.51 10.50 -2.64
CA ALA A 371 -19.71 10.45 -3.86
C ALA A 371 -20.23 9.45 -4.91
N THR A 372 -21.02 8.46 -4.51
CA THR A 372 -21.62 7.45 -5.42
C THR A 372 -22.88 7.97 -6.13
N TRP A 373 -23.39 9.14 -5.74
CA TRP A 373 -24.61 9.75 -6.28
C TRP A 373 -24.72 9.81 -7.81
N PRO A 374 -23.68 10.19 -8.59
CA PRO A 374 -23.81 10.26 -10.06
C PRO A 374 -24.13 8.90 -10.69
N ILE A 375 -23.55 7.82 -10.15
CA ILE A 375 -23.78 6.46 -10.63
C ILE A 375 -25.22 6.04 -10.31
N LEU A 376 -25.68 6.32 -9.07
CA LEU A 376 -27.05 6.02 -8.64
C LEU A 376 -28.09 6.77 -9.48
N MET A 377 -27.88 8.07 -9.71
CA MET A 377 -28.75 8.89 -10.56
C MET A 377 -28.83 8.31 -11.98
N TYR A 378 -27.69 7.96 -12.58
CA TYR A 378 -27.68 7.35 -13.91
C TYR A 378 -28.43 6.01 -13.95
N SER A 379 -28.24 5.14 -12.96
CA SER A 379 -28.95 3.86 -12.86
C SER A 379 -30.46 4.03 -12.66
N MET A 380 -30.89 5.00 -11.85
CA MET A 380 -32.31 5.31 -11.64
C MET A 380 -33.00 5.84 -12.90
N LEU A 381 -32.27 6.53 -13.79
CA LEU A 381 -32.80 6.97 -15.08
C LEU A 381 -33.06 5.79 -16.04
N VAL A 382 -32.32 4.68 -15.89
CA VAL A 382 -32.52 3.48 -16.71
C VAL A 382 -33.64 2.62 -16.14
N ASP A 383 -33.53 2.22 -14.87
CA ASP A 383 -34.55 1.48 -14.13
C ASP A 383 -34.26 1.58 -12.61
N PRO A 384 -35.17 2.14 -11.78
CA PRO A 384 -34.95 2.28 -10.34
C PRO A 384 -34.81 0.94 -9.61
N GLY A 385 -35.35 -0.15 -10.15
CA GLY A 385 -35.23 -1.49 -9.56
C GLY A 385 -33.80 -2.01 -9.50
N LEU A 386 -32.89 -1.48 -10.33
CA LEU A 386 -31.50 -1.91 -10.43
C LEU A 386 -30.69 -1.63 -9.15
N VAL A 387 -31.02 -0.56 -8.42
CA VAL A 387 -30.32 -0.20 -7.19
C VAL A 387 -30.57 -1.25 -6.11
N LEU A 388 -31.82 -1.69 -5.96
CA LEU A 388 -32.20 -2.70 -4.98
C LEU A 388 -31.63 -4.07 -5.35
N THR A 389 -31.69 -4.46 -6.63
CA THR A 389 -31.12 -5.74 -7.08
C THR A 389 -29.61 -5.79 -6.92
N ALA A 390 -28.90 -4.68 -7.20
CA ALA A 390 -27.47 -4.57 -6.94
C ALA A 390 -27.16 -4.71 -5.45
N ALA A 391 -27.88 -4.01 -4.57
CA ALA A 391 -27.67 -4.06 -3.12
C ALA A 391 -27.91 -5.47 -2.53
N LEU A 392 -29.00 -6.13 -2.93
CA LEU A 392 -29.29 -7.51 -2.49
C LEU A 392 -28.25 -8.50 -3.02
N SER A 393 -27.84 -8.35 -4.28
CA SER A 393 -26.79 -9.19 -4.89
C SER A 393 -25.45 -9.01 -4.18
N THR A 394 -25.07 -7.77 -3.85
CA THR A 394 -23.87 -7.49 -3.04
C THR A 394 -23.93 -8.16 -1.69
N ALA A 395 -25.08 -8.09 -0.99
CA ALA A 395 -25.22 -8.74 0.31
C ALA A 395 -25.01 -10.26 0.20
N VAL A 396 -25.60 -10.90 -0.82
CA VAL A 396 -25.42 -12.34 -1.07
C VAL A 396 -23.96 -12.68 -1.38
N VAL A 397 -23.31 -11.93 -2.27
CA VAL A 397 -21.90 -12.14 -2.64
C VAL A 397 -20.98 -11.91 -1.44
N PHE A 398 -21.09 -10.78 -0.77
CA PHE A 398 -20.23 -10.43 0.35
C PHE A 398 -20.33 -11.46 1.50
N VAL A 399 -21.56 -11.87 1.85
CA VAL A 399 -21.79 -12.88 2.90
C VAL A 399 -21.29 -14.26 2.48
N SER A 400 -21.54 -14.69 1.23
CA SER A 400 -21.11 -16.01 0.77
C SER A 400 -19.58 -16.14 0.71
N PHE A 401 -18.89 -15.14 0.18
CA PHE A 401 -17.42 -15.10 0.15
C PHE A 401 -16.83 -14.93 1.55
N SER A 402 -17.42 -14.13 2.43
CA SER A 402 -17.00 -14.03 3.84
C SER A 402 -17.09 -15.37 4.57
N ILE A 403 -18.19 -16.10 4.41
CA ILE A 403 -18.37 -17.44 5.01
C ILE A 403 -17.37 -18.42 4.41
N SER A 404 -17.19 -18.41 3.08
CA SER A 404 -16.20 -19.25 2.39
C SER A 404 -14.80 -18.98 2.90
N ALA A 405 -14.45 -17.72 3.16
CA ALA A 405 -13.18 -17.34 3.75
C ALA A 405 -13.06 -17.94 5.15
N ILE A 406 -14.02 -17.74 6.04
CA ILE A 406 -13.96 -18.25 7.43
C ILE A 406 -13.93 -19.79 7.48
N MET A 407 -14.61 -20.48 6.57
CA MET A 407 -14.62 -21.95 6.52
C MET A 407 -13.39 -22.56 5.85
N ALA A 408 -12.62 -21.77 5.09
CA ALA A 408 -11.44 -22.27 4.42
C ALA A 408 -10.31 -22.56 5.41
N ARG A 409 -9.43 -23.50 5.02
CA ARG A 409 -8.25 -23.86 5.83
C ARG A 409 -7.43 -22.60 6.11
N ARG A 410 -6.93 -22.48 7.35
CA ARG A 410 -6.12 -21.34 7.80
C ARG A 410 -5.00 -21.02 6.80
N GLY A 411 -4.89 -19.75 6.41
CA GLY A 411 -3.82 -19.29 5.53
C GLY A 411 -4.08 -19.50 4.04
N SER A 412 -5.18 -20.18 3.65
CA SER A 412 -5.32 -20.67 2.26
C SER A 412 -5.52 -19.57 1.23
N TYR A 413 -6.09 -18.42 1.61
CA TYR A 413 -6.30 -17.31 0.69
C TYR A 413 -5.25 -16.20 0.82
N LEU A 414 -4.25 -16.33 1.72
CA LEU A 414 -3.23 -15.29 1.90
C LEU A 414 -2.34 -15.11 0.65
N PHE A 415 -2.15 -16.16 -0.16
CA PHE A 415 -1.40 -16.06 -1.42
C PHE A 415 -2.06 -15.10 -2.43
N LEU A 416 -3.36 -14.85 -2.28
CA LEU A 416 -4.17 -14.09 -3.22
C LEU A 416 -3.92 -12.57 -3.09
N GLY A 417 -3.41 -12.09 -1.96
CA GLY A 417 -3.27 -10.66 -1.70
C GLY A 417 -2.42 -9.93 -2.73
N TYR A 418 -1.26 -10.47 -3.06
CA TYR A 418 -0.34 -9.84 -4.00
C TYR A 418 -0.88 -9.84 -5.45
N THR A 419 -1.53 -10.92 -5.86
CA THR A 419 -2.12 -11.00 -7.21
C THR A 419 -3.29 -10.05 -7.37
N LEU A 420 -4.16 -9.92 -6.35
CA LEU A 420 -5.28 -8.97 -6.37
C LEU A 420 -4.83 -7.52 -6.36
N LEU A 421 -3.82 -7.20 -5.54
CA LEU A 421 -3.23 -5.86 -5.52
C LEU A 421 -2.67 -5.50 -6.91
N GLN A 422 -1.89 -6.39 -7.52
CA GLN A 422 -1.35 -6.15 -8.86
C GLN A 422 -2.43 -5.95 -9.93
N ILE A 423 -3.48 -6.80 -9.95
CA ILE A 423 -4.57 -6.66 -10.92
C ILE A 423 -5.28 -5.31 -10.72
N SER A 424 -5.49 -4.89 -9.47
CA SER A 424 -6.11 -3.60 -9.13
C SER A 424 -5.26 -2.40 -9.58
N PHE A 425 -3.93 -2.50 -9.45
CA PHE A 425 -3.03 -1.46 -9.95
C PHE A 425 -3.01 -1.42 -11.47
N LEU A 426 -3.05 -2.57 -12.14
CA LEU A 426 -3.11 -2.69 -13.58
C LEU A 426 -4.39 -2.06 -14.17
N SER A 427 -5.51 -2.24 -13.48
CA SER A 427 -6.76 -1.56 -13.84
C SER A 427 -6.70 -0.05 -13.66
N LEU A 428 -6.02 0.44 -12.62
CA LEU A 428 -5.85 1.88 -12.39
C LEU A 428 -5.00 2.52 -13.48
N THR A 429 -3.89 1.88 -13.88
CA THR A 429 -3.05 2.38 -14.98
C THR A 429 -3.80 2.37 -16.30
N ALA A 430 -4.65 1.37 -16.55
CA ALA A 430 -5.52 1.32 -17.73
C ALA A 430 -6.51 2.51 -17.78
N ILE A 431 -7.22 2.81 -16.68
CA ILE A 431 -8.14 3.96 -16.63
C ILE A 431 -7.41 5.30 -16.80
N MET A 432 -6.28 5.49 -16.11
CA MET A 432 -5.50 6.73 -16.24
C MET A 432 -5.01 6.92 -17.68
N THR A 433 -4.53 5.84 -18.30
CA THR A 433 -4.12 5.87 -19.71
C THR A 433 -5.28 6.30 -20.62
N GLN A 434 -6.49 5.78 -20.40
CA GLN A 434 -7.66 6.20 -21.17
C GLN A 434 -8.03 7.67 -20.96
N ALA A 435 -7.97 8.15 -19.71
CA ALA A 435 -8.30 9.53 -19.37
C ALA A 435 -7.34 10.55 -20.03
N PHE A 436 -6.06 10.20 -20.16
CA PHE A 436 -5.04 11.11 -20.71
C PHE A 436 -4.81 10.95 -22.21
N PHE A 437 -4.88 9.72 -22.73
CA PHE A 437 -4.63 9.43 -24.15
C PHE A 437 -5.89 9.39 -25.02
N GLY A 438 -7.08 9.40 -24.42
CA GLY A 438 -8.34 9.62 -25.14
C GLY A 438 -8.81 8.46 -26.03
N PHE A 439 -8.40 7.23 -25.70
CA PHE A 439 -8.81 6.01 -26.43
C PHE A 439 -9.93 5.27 -25.68
N PRO A 440 -11.22 5.49 -26.04
CA PRO A 440 -12.35 4.85 -25.39
C PRO A 440 -12.56 3.43 -25.94
N GLY A 441 -11.67 2.52 -25.52
CA GLY A 441 -11.80 1.08 -25.66
C GLY A 441 -13.20 0.57 -25.35
N LYS A 442 -14.10 0.41 -26.33
CA LYS A 442 -15.45 -0.16 -26.07
C LYS A 442 -15.36 -1.52 -25.37
N TRP A 443 -14.33 -2.30 -25.71
CA TRP A 443 -14.01 -3.58 -25.08
C TRP A 443 -13.55 -3.45 -23.62
N VAL A 444 -12.80 -2.40 -23.30
CA VAL A 444 -12.36 -2.15 -21.92
C VAL A 444 -13.56 -1.83 -21.06
N PHE A 445 -14.46 -0.93 -21.48
CA PHE A 445 -15.67 -0.63 -20.71
C PHE A 445 -16.62 -1.83 -20.53
N SER A 446 -16.60 -2.82 -21.43
CA SER A 446 -17.47 -4.00 -21.36
C SER A 446 -16.92 -5.11 -20.46
N ILE A 447 -15.60 -5.37 -20.50
CA ILE A 447 -14.97 -6.46 -19.72
C ILE A 447 -14.51 -5.98 -18.33
N TYR A 448 -14.09 -4.71 -18.23
CA TYR A 448 -13.50 -4.15 -17.02
C TYR A 448 -14.39 -4.28 -15.77
N PRO A 449 -15.70 -3.96 -15.82
CA PRO A 449 -16.53 -4.07 -14.62
C PRO A 449 -16.64 -5.49 -14.08
N TYR A 450 -16.63 -6.51 -14.96
CA TYR A 450 -16.66 -7.92 -14.57
C TYR A 450 -15.32 -8.37 -13.97
N LEU A 451 -14.20 -7.94 -14.54
CA LEU A 451 -12.87 -8.22 -13.99
C LEU A 451 -12.71 -7.62 -12.60
N MET A 452 -13.12 -6.36 -12.42
CA MET A 452 -13.03 -5.68 -11.13
C MET A 452 -14.00 -6.25 -10.09
N LEU A 453 -15.18 -6.72 -10.52
CA LEU A 453 -16.07 -7.47 -9.64
C LEU A 453 -15.39 -8.75 -9.12
N ALA A 454 -14.70 -9.51 -9.99
CA ALA A 454 -13.97 -10.70 -9.58
C ALA A 454 -12.84 -10.39 -8.60
N VAL A 455 -12.11 -9.27 -8.82
CA VAL A 455 -11.06 -8.79 -7.92
C VAL A 455 -11.65 -8.37 -6.57
N ALA A 456 -12.77 -7.65 -6.55
CA ALA A 456 -13.45 -7.26 -5.32
C ALA A 456 -13.93 -8.48 -4.51
N CYS A 457 -14.48 -9.51 -5.16
CA CYS A 457 -14.79 -10.78 -4.51
C CYS A 457 -13.53 -11.48 -3.94
N GLY A 458 -12.40 -11.37 -4.65
CA GLY A 458 -11.11 -11.86 -4.17
C GLY A 458 -10.63 -11.14 -2.91
N PHE A 459 -10.79 -9.81 -2.83
CA PHE A 459 -10.43 -9.05 -1.63
C PHE A 459 -11.28 -9.45 -0.42
N VAL A 460 -12.58 -9.71 -0.58
CA VAL A 460 -13.41 -10.24 0.52
C VAL A 460 -12.81 -11.54 1.08
N LEU A 461 -12.33 -12.45 0.22
CA LEU A 461 -11.69 -13.70 0.65
C LEU A 461 -10.37 -13.43 1.39
N TYR A 462 -9.53 -12.57 0.82
CA TYR A 462 -8.22 -12.24 1.36
C TYR A 462 -8.32 -11.49 2.70
N ASP A 463 -9.07 -10.39 2.75
CA ASP A 463 -9.18 -9.53 3.93
C ASP A 463 -9.87 -10.26 5.08
N THR A 464 -10.94 -11.04 4.81
CA THR A 464 -11.58 -11.85 5.86
C THR A 464 -10.60 -12.87 6.47
N GLN A 465 -9.77 -13.53 5.66
CA GLN A 465 -8.74 -14.46 6.16
C GLN A 465 -7.62 -13.75 6.91
N VAL A 466 -7.13 -12.61 6.39
CA VAL A 466 -6.07 -11.81 7.05
C VAL A 466 -6.53 -11.31 8.41
N ILE A 467 -7.77 -10.86 8.56
CA ILE A 467 -8.33 -10.42 9.84
C ILE A 467 -8.29 -11.56 10.87
N VAL A 468 -8.72 -12.76 10.47
CA VAL A 468 -8.74 -13.95 11.34
C VAL A 468 -7.33 -14.35 11.73
N GLU A 469 -6.41 -14.46 10.77
CA GLU A 469 -5.04 -14.92 11.00
C GLU A 469 -4.23 -13.92 11.82
N ARG A 470 -4.33 -12.62 11.49
CA ARG A 470 -3.66 -11.55 12.24
C ARG A 470 -4.11 -11.52 13.71
N PHE A 471 -5.40 -11.71 13.98
CA PHE A 471 -5.91 -11.79 15.34
C PHE A 471 -5.39 -13.05 16.07
N GLN A 472 -5.34 -14.21 15.40
CA GLN A 472 -4.81 -15.44 15.98
C GLN A 472 -3.31 -15.41 16.27
N LEU A 473 -2.54 -14.64 15.49
CA LEU A 473 -1.11 -14.41 15.72
C LEU A 473 -0.83 -13.44 16.90
N GLY A 474 -1.88 -12.97 17.59
CA GLY A 474 -1.74 -12.11 18.77
C GLY A 474 -1.48 -10.64 18.44
N ALA A 475 -1.82 -10.18 17.23
CA ALA A 475 -1.75 -8.76 16.91
C ALA A 475 -2.73 -7.94 17.77
N VAL A 476 -2.41 -6.67 18.00
CA VAL A 476 -3.26 -5.76 18.76
C VAL A 476 -4.64 -5.64 18.09
N PRO A 477 -5.75 -5.92 18.80
CA PRO A 477 -7.09 -5.91 18.22
C PRO A 477 -7.52 -4.48 17.83
N ASP A 478 -7.93 -4.32 16.57
CA ASP A 478 -8.37 -3.04 16.02
C ASP A 478 -9.58 -3.25 15.09
N PRO A 479 -10.77 -3.48 15.67
CA PRO A 479 -11.93 -3.92 14.90
C PRO A 479 -12.43 -2.85 13.92
N VAL A 480 -12.18 -1.56 14.21
CA VAL A 480 -12.59 -0.46 13.32
C VAL A 480 -11.72 -0.40 12.08
N LYS A 481 -10.40 -0.58 12.22
CA LYS A 481 -9.49 -0.64 11.06
C LYS A 481 -9.83 -1.82 10.16
N ASP A 482 -10.07 -2.99 10.75
CA ASP A 482 -10.40 -4.19 10.01
C ASP A 482 -11.80 -4.11 9.37
N ALA A 483 -12.77 -3.48 10.05
CA ALA A 483 -14.10 -3.19 9.47
C ALA A 483 -14.03 -2.21 8.30
N CYS A 484 -13.07 -1.28 8.32
CA CYS A 484 -12.88 -0.31 7.26
C CYS A 484 -12.51 -0.98 5.93
N LEU A 485 -11.67 -2.03 5.97
CA LEU A 485 -11.29 -2.82 4.80
C LEU A 485 -12.50 -3.57 4.22
N LEU A 486 -13.20 -4.35 5.06
CA LEU A 486 -14.38 -5.10 4.65
C LEU A 486 -15.53 -4.22 4.15
N PHE A 487 -15.69 -3.01 4.71
CA PHE A 487 -16.64 -2.02 4.22
C PHE A 487 -16.32 -1.57 2.80
N MET A 488 -15.03 -1.32 2.50
CA MET A 488 -14.60 -0.93 1.16
C MET A 488 -14.89 -2.02 0.14
N ASP A 489 -14.63 -3.28 0.47
CA ASP A 489 -14.93 -4.42 -0.40
C ASP A 489 -16.43 -4.50 -0.73
N ALA A 490 -17.29 -4.33 0.27
CA ALA A 490 -18.74 -4.36 0.08
C ALA A 490 -19.21 -3.22 -0.84
N VAL A 491 -18.68 -2.00 -0.65
CA VAL A 491 -18.99 -0.85 -1.52
C VAL A 491 -18.47 -1.07 -2.94
N GLU A 492 -17.28 -1.67 -3.10
CA GLU A 492 -16.70 -1.95 -4.42
C GLU A 492 -17.54 -2.95 -5.21
N ILE A 493 -17.99 -4.03 -4.57
CA ILE A 493 -18.90 -5.02 -5.16
C ILE A 493 -20.21 -4.35 -5.57
N PHE A 494 -20.79 -3.50 -4.72
CA PHE A 494 -22.02 -2.77 -5.03
C PHE A 494 -21.89 -1.88 -6.27
N ARG A 495 -20.85 -1.05 -6.33
CA ARG A 495 -20.65 -0.13 -7.47
C ARG A 495 -20.47 -0.90 -8.78
N HIS A 496 -19.69 -1.98 -8.77
CA HIS A 496 -19.48 -2.80 -9.97
C HIS A 496 -20.73 -3.53 -10.41
N LEU A 497 -21.47 -4.16 -9.49
CA LEU A 497 -22.74 -4.80 -9.81
C LEU A 497 -23.75 -3.81 -10.38
N LEU A 498 -23.85 -2.62 -9.79
CA LEU A 498 -24.76 -1.57 -10.25
C LEU A 498 -24.43 -1.13 -11.68
N VAL A 499 -23.15 -0.90 -12.01
CA VAL A 499 -22.70 -0.54 -13.36
C VAL A 499 -23.01 -1.66 -14.36
N ILE A 500 -22.70 -2.92 -14.02
CA ILE A 500 -22.96 -4.09 -14.86
C ILE A 500 -24.46 -4.23 -15.17
N LEU A 501 -25.30 -4.19 -14.12
CA LEU A 501 -26.75 -4.34 -14.26
C LEU A 501 -27.36 -3.19 -15.09
N THR A 502 -26.86 -1.96 -14.89
CA THR A 502 -27.31 -0.79 -15.64
C THR A 502 -26.98 -0.90 -17.12
N GLU A 503 -25.76 -1.30 -17.46
CA GLU A 503 -25.33 -1.43 -18.85
C GLU A 503 -26.07 -2.60 -19.55
N ASN A 504 -26.23 -3.74 -18.87
CA ASN A 504 -27.01 -4.86 -19.40
C ASN A 504 -28.47 -4.48 -19.67
N LYS A 505 -29.10 -3.75 -18.73
CA LYS A 505 -30.49 -3.28 -18.90
C LYS A 505 -30.64 -2.28 -20.04
N ARG A 506 -29.68 -1.36 -20.17
CA ARG A 506 -29.63 -0.40 -21.27
C ARG A 506 -29.50 -1.08 -22.64
N GLN A 507 -28.65 -2.10 -22.74
CA GLN A 507 -28.51 -2.89 -23.97
C GLN A 507 -29.77 -3.68 -24.29
N GLU A 508 -30.44 -4.22 -23.28
CA GLU A 508 -31.74 -4.88 -23.45
C GLU A 508 -32.78 -3.91 -24.04
N ASN A 509 -32.91 -2.70 -23.48
CA ASN A 509 -33.84 -1.69 -23.98
C ASN A 509 -33.54 -1.31 -25.45
N ARG A 510 -32.26 -1.10 -25.79
CA ARG A 510 -31.83 -0.81 -27.18
C ARG A 510 -32.08 -1.92 -28.19
N ARG A 511 -32.28 -3.17 -27.75
CA ARG A 511 -32.62 -4.29 -28.63
C ARG A 511 -34.12 -4.45 -28.82
N ARG A 512 -34.92 -3.84 -27.94
CA ARG A 512 -36.39 -3.87 -27.98
C ARG A 512 -36.96 -2.71 -28.78
N ASP A 513 -36.29 -1.55 -28.75
CA ASP A 513 -36.50 -0.40 -29.65
C ASP A 513 -35.86 -0.65 -31.01
#